data_AF-A0A950KMZ7-F1
#
_entry.id   AF-A0A950KMZ7-F1
#
_cell.length_a   1.000
_cell.length_b   1.000
_cell.length_c   1.000
_cell.angle_alpha   90.00
_cell.angle_beta   90.00
_cell.angle_gamma   90.00
#
_symmetry.space_group_name_H-M   'P 1'
#
loop_
_entity.id
_entity.type
_entity.pdbx_description
1 polymer ?
#
loop_
_entity_poly.entity_id
_entity_poly.type
_entity_poly.pdbx_seq_one_letter_code
_entity_poly.pdbx_strand_id
1 'polypeptide(L)'
;MASPQRQQVVRKIRDDDKLAVREPQVRRSSGGPPARRRTRLVRGPLTVGEPAPAIDARLSAADPYRPDTVADGGEAFGLTARAASVRGLFKRYVGGPRQDDLCLRLHAPTRTLIVAVADGVSSAPRSHLGAALAVRQAAAAVARQLDGGAVEIDWGEIFSQAAWALLEEHRRECADAHASVEDAAEALATTLAVAAITEGEDAVGRDDRGEDAASGDDGGEDPSHDPDQKACRLQAAAVGDSIAFVLAGDRFERLVGEEQSADELIGSGVRALPRHTSPAGAQTRSLTPTDVLLVCTDGLALPLADGRGEVGRVLARELATPPDIVDFARLLDFSRSTYDDDRTLIAVWPRPEG
;
A
#
# COMPACT_ATOMS: atom_id res chain seq x y z
N MET A 1 -26.42 -22.51 -74.17
CA MET A 1 -26.18 -23.73 -73.39
C MET A 1 -26.78 -23.54 -72.01
N ALA A 2 -27.69 -24.45 -71.62
CA ALA A 2 -28.35 -24.64 -70.32
C ALA A 2 -28.96 -23.44 -69.55
N SER A 3 -30.30 -23.35 -69.63
CA SER A 3 -31.24 -22.84 -68.61
C SER A 3 -31.65 -24.03 -67.68
N PRO A 4 -32.61 -23.98 -66.73
CA PRO A 4 -33.20 -22.93 -65.84
C PRO A 4 -33.25 -23.42 -64.34
N GLN A 5 -33.72 -22.72 -63.30
CA GLN A 5 -35.12 -22.59 -62.83
C GLN A 5 -35.09 -21.96 -61.41
N ARG A 6 -35.71 -20.79 -61.20
CA ARG A 6 -37.08 -20.54 -60.69
C ARG A 6 -37.28 -20.74 -59.18
N GLN A 7 -37.57 -19.60 -58.53
CA GLN A 7 -38.68 -19.36 -57.59
C GLN A 7 -38.99 -20.45 -56.55
N GLN A 8 -38.83 -20.11 -55.27
CA GLN A 8 -39.88 -20.38 -54.30
C GLN A 8 -40.00 -19.23 -53.30
N VAL A 9 -41.12 -18.50 -53.45
CA VAL A 9 -41.75 -17.71 -52.39
C VAL A 9 -42.47 -18.71 -51.49
N VAL A 10 -42.09 -18.79 -50.22
CA VAL A 10 -42.98 -19.31 -49.17
C VAL A 10 -43.00 -18.31 -48.03
N ARG A 11 -44.14 -17.61 -47.95
CA ARG A 11 -44.54 -16.78 -46.82
C ARG A 11 -44.71 -17.68 -45.59
N LYS A 12 -44.16 -17.27 -44.45
CA LYS A 12 -44.77 -17.55 -43.15
C LYS A 12 -44.90 -16.23 -42.40
N ILE A 13 -46.14 -15.93 -42.08
CA ILE A 13 -46.66 -14.72 -41.46
C ILE A 13 -46.76 -14.98 -39.95
N ARG A 14 -46.48 -13.93 -39.16
CA ARG A 14 -46.87 -13.69 -37.76
C ARG A 14 -46.12 -14.52 -36.69
N ASP A 15 -45.69 -13.98 -35.55
CA ASP A 15 -46.28 -12.94 -34.69
C ASP A 15 -45.21 -12.10 -33.96
N ASP A 16 -45.52 -10.81 -33.75
CA ASP A 16 -45.53 -10.04 -32.48
C ASP A 16 -44.61 -10.57 -31.35
N ASP A 17 -43.69 -9.81 -30.73
CA ASP A 17 -43.85 -8.51 -30.11
C ASP A 17 -42.50 -7.78 -30.08
N LYS A 18 -42.44 -6.59 -30.69
CA LYS A 18 -41.47 -5.60 -30.26
C LYS A 18 -41.93 -5.10 -28.90
N LEU A 19 -41.30 -5.57 -27.82
CA LEU A 19 -41.36 -4.87 -26.53
C LEU A 19 -40.78 -3.47 -26.74
N ALA A 20 -41.67 -2.55 -27.05
CA ALA A 20 -41.46 -1.13 -26.93
C ALA A 20 -41.10 -0.86 -25.46
N VAL A 21 -39.82 -0.63 -25.20
CA VAL A 21 -39.39 -0.03 -23.94
C VAL A 21 -40.06 1.34 -23.89
N ARG A 22 -41.11 1.45 -23.08
CA ARG A 22 -41.76 2.72 -22.78
C ARG A 22 -40.72 3.62 -22.15
N GLU A 23 -40.32 4.67 -22.86
CA GLU A 23 -39.63 5.79 -22.23
C GLU A 23 -40.51 6.33 -21.09
N PRO A 24 -39.97 6.49 -19.86
CA PRO A 24 -40.75 7.03 -18.77
C PRO A 24 -41.09 8.49 -19.08
N GLN A 25 -42.38 8.78 -19.27
CA GLN A 25 -42.86 10.15 -19.37
C GLN A 25 -42.67 10.87 -18.03
N VAL A 26 -41.62 11.68 -17.96
CA VAL A 26 -41.41 12.62 -16.86
C VAL A 26 -42.47 13.71 -16.96
N ARG A 27 -43.46 13.67 -16.05
CA ARG A 27 -44.39 14.78 -15.83
C ARG A 27 -43.58 16.03 -15.49
N ARG A 28 -43.60 17.03 -16.37
CA ARG A 28 -43.02 18.36 -16.09
C ARG A 28 -43.85 19.02 -15.00
N SER A 29 -43.39 18.95 -13.75
CA SER A 29 -43.84 19.86 -12.70
C SER A 29 -43.30 21.25 -13.01
N SER A 30 -44.18 22.24 -13.02
CA SER A 30 -43.82 23.66 -13.04
C SER A 30 -43.21 24.06 -11.70
N GLY A 31 -41.92 23.77 -11.52
CA GLY A 31 -41.09 24.26 -10.43
C GLY A 31 -40.09 25.27 -10.96
N GLY A 32 -39.91 26.39 -10.25
CA GLY A 32 -38.88 27.39 -10.58
C GLY A 32 -37.48 26.77 -10.69
N PRO A 33 -36.49 27.51 -11.22
CA PRO A 33 -35.15 26.98 -11.46
C PRO A 33 -34.63 26.31 -10.19
N PRO A 34 -34.15 25.05 -10.25
CA PRO A 34 -33.65 24.37 -9.06
C PRO A 34 -32.58 25.27 -8.45
N ALA A 35 -32.74 25.61 -7.18
CA ALA A 35 -31.71 26.30 -6.43
C ALA A 35 -30.42 25.51 -6.64
N ARG A 36 -29.43 26.10 -7.33
CA ARG A 36 -28.13 25.47 -7.54
C ARG A 36 -27.62 25.10 -6.16
N ARG A 37 -27.70 23.82 -5.79
CA ARG A 37 -27.00 23.29 -4.62
C ARG A 37 -25.52 23.50 -4.93
N ARG A 38 -24.97 24.59 -4.40
CA ARG A 38 -23.54 24.84 -4.43
C ARG A 38 -22.93 23.77 -3.54
N THR A 39 -22.43 22.69 -4.15
CA THR A 39 -21.58 21.74 -3.45
C THR A 39 -20.38 22.53 -2.94
N ARG A 40 -20.28 22.71 -1.63
CA ARG A 40 -19.13 23.35 -1.01
C ARG A 40 -18.03 22.30 -0.97
N LEU A 41 -17.16 22.32 -1.98
CA LEU A 41 -15.92 21.55 -1.94
C LEU A 41 -15.13 22.02 -0.72
N VAL A 42 -14.77 21.08 0.17
CA VAL A 42 -13.84 21.38 1.26
C VAL A 42 -12.52 21.78 0.61
N ARG A 43 -12.01 22.97 0.94
CA ARG A 43 -10.81 23.52 0.30
C ARG A 43 -9.60 23.23 1.16
N GLY A 44 -8.57 22.66 0.55
CA GLY A 44 -7.25 22.51 1.14
C GLY A 44 -7.03 21.18 1.88
N PRO A 45 -5.76 20.92 2.23
CA PRO A 45 -5.36 19.74 2.99
C PRO A 45 -6.05 19.69 4.36
N LEU A 46 -6.24 18.49 4.88
CA LEU A 46 -6.62 18.30 6.28
C LEU A 46 -5.57 18.95 7.18
N THR A 47 -5.94 19.63 8.26
CA THR A 47 -4.96 20.14 9.25
C THR A 47 -5.02 19.27 10.50
N VAL A 48 -3.87 18.78 10.95
CA VAL A 48 -3.77 17.97 12.18
C VAL A 48 -2.77 18.64 13.13
N GLY A 49 -3.28 19.28 14.18
CA GLY A 49 -2.48 20.10 15.09
C GLY A 49 -2.18 21.48 14.50
N GLU A 50 -0.96 21.98 14.70
CA GLU A 50 -0.54 23.27 14.14
C GLU A 50 -0.29 23.16 12.62
N PRO A 51 -0.86 24.03 11.79
CA PRO A 51 -0.65 23.99 10.35
C PRO A 51 0.77 24.38 9.97
N ALA A 52 1.30 23.75 8.92
CA ALA A 52 2.52 24.21 8.28
C ALA A 52 2.28 25.54 7.52
N PRO A 53 3.34 26.33 7.26
CA PRO A 53 3.23 27.54 6.46
C PRO A 53 2.61 27.25 5.08
N ALA A 54 1.73 28.15 4.63
CA ALA A 54 1.24 28.08 3.26
C ALA A 54 2.38 28.37 2.29
N ILE A 55 2.49 27.56 1.24
CA ILE A 55 3.48 27.74 0.17
C ILE A 55 2.79 27.76 -1.19
N ASP A 56 3.43 28.41 -2.15
CA ASP A 56 3.15 28.21 -3.57
C ASP A 56 3.94 26.98 -4.05
N ALA A 57 3.26 25.85 -4.21
CA ALA A 57 3.89 24.59 -4.62
C ALA A 57 4.51 24.71 -6.03
N ARG A 58 5.79 24.34 -6.15
CA ARG A 58 6.51 24.32 -7.43
C ARG A 58 6.30 22.98 -8.15
N LEU A 59 6.24 23.06 -9.49
CA LEU A 59 6.32 21.87 -10.33
C LEU A 59 7.70 21.23 -10.17
N SER A 60 7.74 19.89 -10.15
CA SER A 60 9.02 19.17 -10.16
C SER A 60 9.68 19.32 -11.53
N ALA A 61 10.98 19.60 -11.53
CA ALA A 61 11.83 19.58 -12.73
C ALA A 61 12.61 18.26 -12.87
N ALA A 62 12.29 17.24 -12.07
CA ALA A 62 12.98 15.95 -12.10
C ALA A 62 12.73 15.20 -13.42
N ASP A 63 13.76 14.50 -13.87
CA ASP A 63 13.73 13.56 -14.98
C ASP A 63 14.20 12.19 -14.47
N PRO A 64 13.43 11.10 -14.68
CA PRO A 64 12.13 11.04 -15.35
C PRO A 64 10.99 11.72 -14.58
N TYR A 65 9.93 12.07 -15.32
CA TYR A 65 8.70 12.64 -14.75
C TYR A 65 8.16 11.77 -13.61
N ARG A 66 7.74 12.45 -12.53
CA ARG A 66 7.10 11.82 -11.38
C ARG A 66 5.86 12.59 -10.96
N PRO A 67 4.70 11.92 -10.80
CA PRO A 67 3.50 12.58 -10.28
C PRO A 67 3.73 13.03 -8.84
N ASP A 68 3.12 14.15 -8.46
CA ASP A 68 3.14 14.67 -7.07
C ASP A 68 2.53 13.64 -6.11
N THR A 69 1.34 13.16 -6.46
CA THR A 69 0.57 12.21 -5.65
C THR A 69 0.19 11.00 -6.50
N VAL A 70 0.37 9.81 -5.94
CA VAL A 70 -0.16 8.55 -6.47
C VAL A 70 -1.19 8.03 -5.48
N ALA A 71 -2.30 7.50 -6.00
CA ALA A 71 -3.31 6.79 -5.23
C ALA A 71 -3.66 5.50 -5.98
N ASP A 72 -3.73 4.39 -5.25
CA ASP A 72 -4.02 3.06 -5.79
C ASP A 72 -4.83 2.27 -4.74
N GLY A 73 -5.44 1.17 -5.15
CA GLY A 73 -6.22 0.34 -4.25
C GLY A 73 -7.19 -0.57 -5.00
N GLY A 74 -7.68 -1.57 -4.28
CA GLY A 74 -8.61 -2.55 -4.82
C GLY A 74 -9.00 -3.59 -3.78
N GLU A 75 -9.72 -4.60 -4.24
CA GLU A 75 -10.16 -5.74 -3.43
C GLU A 75 -9.69 -7.04 -4.07
N ALA A 76 -9.14 -7.96 -3.28
CA ALA A 76 -8.72 -9.29 -3.71
C ALA A 76 -8.58 -10.22 -2.50
N PHE A 77 -8.92 -11.50 -2.62
CA PHE A 77 -8.62 -12.54 -1.60
C PHE A 77 -9.18 -12.22 -0.21
N GLY A 78 -10.39 -11.65 -0.14
CA GLY A 78 -10.96 -11.19 1.13
C GLY A 78 -10.26 -9.96 1.74
N LEU A 79 -9.34 -9.32 1.02
CA LEU A 79 -8.61 -8.12 1.44
C LEU A 79 -9.12 -6.89 0.69
N THR A 80 -9.19 -5.76 1.38
CA THR A 80 -9.28 -4.42 0.77
C THR A 80 -7.95 -3.72 0.97
N ALA A 81 -7.39 -3.12 -0.08
CA ALA A 81 -6.16 -2.33 -0.01
C ALA A 81 -6.39 -0.89 -0.45
N ARG A 82 -5.76 0.05 0.25
CA ARG A 82 -5.62 1.45 -0.16
C ARG A 82 -4.17 1.85 -0.06
N ALA A 83 -3.68 2.56 -1.06
CA ALA A 83 -2.29 2.96 -1.15
C ALA A 83 -2.22 4.41 -1.64
N ALA A 84 -1.37 5.21 -1.03
CA ALA A 84 -1.08 6.55 -1.51
C ALA A 84 0.36 6.95 -1.18
N SER A 85 0.95 7.76 -2.05
CA SER A 85 2.26 8.37 -1.88
C SER A 85 2.16 9.83 -2.31
N VAL A 86 2.30 10.74 -1.35
CA VAL A 86 2.06 12.18 -1.50
C VAL A 86 3.37 12.93 -1.37
N ARG A 87 3.65 13.83 -2.31
CA ARG A 87 4.84 14.68 -2.24
C ARG A 87 4.76 15.65 -1.06
N GLY A 88 5.80 15.67 -0.26
CA GLY A 88 5.98 16.50 0.91
C GLY A 88 5.97 17.99 0.59
N LEU A 89 5.60 18.76 1.60
CA LEU A 89 5.58 20.21 1.52
C LEU A 89 6.98 20.78 1.23
N PHE A 90 8.05 20.19 1.78
CA PHE A 90 9.42 20.60 1.52
C PHE A 90 9.79 20.44 0.04
N LYS A 91 9.53 19.25 -0.54
CA LYS A 91 9.81 18.98 -1.95
C LYS A 91 8.96 19.84 -2.88
N ARG A 92 7.69 20.10 -2.53
CA ARG A 92 6.85 21.09 -3.22
C ARG A 92 7.43 22.51 -3.14
N TYR A 93 8.01 22.91 -2.02
CA TYR A 93 8.62 24.23 -1.86
C TYR A 93 9.89 24.39 -2.69
N VAL A 94 10.80 23.41 -2.65
CA VAL A 94 12.06 23.48 -3.39
C VAL A 94 11.93 23.14 -4.87
N GLY A 95 10.84 22.47 -5.28
CA GLY A 95 10.62 22.00 -6.66
C GLY A 95 11.28 20.65 -6.96
N GLY A 96 11.55 19.86 -5.93
CA GLY A 96 12.06 18.49 -6.05
C GLY A 96 10.95 17.48 -6.37
N PRO A 97 11.33 16.26 -6.81
CA PRO A 97 10.38 15.16 -6.93
C PRO A 97 10.00 14.63 -5.55
N ARG A 98 8.89 13.90 -5.48
CA ARG A 98 8.68 12.93 -4.41
C ARG A 98 9.81 11.89 -4.48
N GLN A 99 10.33 11.40 -3.37
CA GLN A 99 11.36 10.38 -3.23
C GLN A 99 10.78 9.05 -2.75
N ASP A 100 9.64 9.05 -2.06
CA ASP A 100 8.95 7.80 -1.70
C ASP A 100 8.28 7.08 -2.86
N ASP A 101 8.28 5.75 -2.88
CA ASP A 101 7.43 4.95 -3.77
C ASP A 101 6.72 3.79 -3.08
N LEU A 102 5.73 3.22 -3.78
CA LEU A 102 4.95 2.08 -3.32
C LEU A 102 4.68 1.06 -4.45
N CYS A 103 4.36 -0.17 -4.07
CA CYS A 103 3.91 -1.21 -4.99
C CYS A 103 2.82 -2.08 -4.35
N LEU A 104 1.73 -2.31 -5.10
CA LEU A 104 0.75 -3.36 -4.85
C LEU A 104 0.87 -4.43 -5.93
N ARG A 105 1.00 -5.69 -5.54
CA ARG A 105 1.08 -6.82 -6.48
C ARG A 105 0.27 -8.00 -5.97
N LEU A 106 -0.61 -8.53 -6.82
CA LEU A 106 -1.31 -9.78 -6.54
C LEU A 106 -0.49 -10.98 -7.03
N HIS A 107 -0.50 -12.05 -6.25
CA HIS A 107 -0.04 -13.37 -6.64
C HIS A 107 -1.22 -14.35 -6.51
N ALA A 108 -1.93 -14.54 -7.63
CA ALA A 108 -3.16 -15.33 -7.67
C ALA A 108 -3.02 -16.81 -7.27
N PRO A 109 -1.95 -17.54 -7.65
CA PRO A 109 -1.83 -18.96 -7.32
C PRO A 109 -1.86 -19.25 -5.82
N THR A 110 -1.25 -18.38 -5.01
CA THR A 110 -1.24 -18.51 -3.53
C THR A 110 -2.20 -17.54 -2.85
N ARG A 111 -3.03 -16.82 -3.60
CA ARG A 111 -3.96 -15.81 -3.07
C ARG A 111 -3.28 -14.80 -2.14
N THR A 112 -2.11 -14.33 -2.54
CA THR A 112 -1.28 -13.42 -1.75
C THR A 112 -1.33 -12.01 -2.32
N LEU A 113 -1.57 -11.02 -1.47
CA LEU A 113 -1.30 -9.61 -1.74
C LEU A 113 0.12 -9.27 -1.24
N ILE A 114 0.97 -8.82 -2.14
CA ILE A 114 2.33 -8.34 -1.86
C ILE A 114 2.30 -6.82 -1.88
N VAL A 115 2.80 -6.19 -0.83
CA VAL A 115 2.88 -4.75 -0.68
C VAL A 115 4.30 -4.33 -0.35
N ALA A 116 4.76 -3.22 -0.91
CA ALA A 116 6.07 -2.67 -0.61
C ALA A 116 6.02 -1.14 -0.61
N VAL A 117 6.76 -0.52 0.31
CA VAL A 117 7.01 0.93 0.34
C VAL A 117 8.51 1.18 0.52
N ALA A 118 8.98 2.31 0.01
CA ALA A 118 10.37 2.73 0.13
C ALA A 118 10.43 4.25 0.22
N ASP A 119 11.31 4.77 1.08
CA ASP A 119 11.72 6.17 1.12
C ASP A 119 13.14 6.29 0.57
N GLY A 120 13.30 7.17 -0.42
CA GLY A 120 14.59 7.46 -1.04
C GLY A 120 15.39 8.48 -0.24
N VAL A 121 16.53 8.07 0.30
CA VAL A 121 17.43 8.91 1.12
C VAL A 121 17.74 10.26 0.44
N SER A 122 17.43 11.36 1.12
CA SER A 122 17.49 12.71 0.54
C SER A 122 18.87 13.16 0.03
N SER A 123 19.97 12.59 0.55
CA SER A 123 21.33 12.89 0.09
C SER A 123 21.66 12.26 -1.26
N ALA A 124 20.95 11.20 -1.66
CA ALA A 124 21.15 10.53 -2.93
C ALA A 124 20.33 11.26 -4.04
N PRO A 125 20.98 11.82 -5.07
CA PRO A 125 20.33 12.71 -6.04
C PRO A 125 19.24 12.04 -6.88
N ARG A 126 19.29 10.71 -7.00
CA ARG A 126 18.32 9.90 -7.74
C ARG A 126 17.57 8.91 -6.84
N SER A 127 17.48 9.18 -5.54
CA SER A 127 16.81 8.28 -4.60
C SER A 127 15.35 7.95 -4.96
N HIS A 128 14.64 8.87 -5.62
CA HIS A 128 13.30 8.64 -6.17
C HIS A 128 13.25 7.49 -7.21
N LEU A 129 14.32 7.29 -7.99
CA LEU A 129 14.48 6.13 -8.87
C LEU A 129 14.82 4.88 -8.08
N GLY A 130 15.66 5.04 -7.05
CA GLY A 130 16.02 3.96 -6.13
C GLY A 130 14.79 3.35 -5.46
N ALA A 131 13.96 4.17 -4.81
CA ALA A 131 12.72 3.75 -4.17
C ALA A 131 11.78 3.05 -5.17
N ALA A 132 11.60 3.64 -6.35
CA ALA A 132 10.75 3.08 -7.40
C ALA A 132 11.23 1.70 -7.89
N LEU A 133 12.55 1.53 -8.05
CA LEU A 133 13.12 0.26 -8.46
C LEU A 133 13.05 -0.77 -7.33
N ALA A 134 13.37 -0.38 -6.10
CA ALA A 134 13.37 -1.26 -4.93
C ALA A 134 12.00 -1.90 -4.68
N VAL A 135 10.91 -1.12 -4.62
CA VAL A 135 9.57 -1.66 -4.37
C VAL A 135 9.12 -2.65 -5.45
N ARG A 136 9.42 -2.36 -6.72
CA ARG A 136 9.05 -3.24 -7.85
C ARG A 136 9.86 -4.53 -7.84
N GLN A 137 11.16 -4.45 -7.56
CA GLN A 137 12.05 -5.62 -7.57
C GLN A 137 11.78 -6.53 -6.38
N ALA A 138 11.54 -5.95 -5.20
CA ALA A 138 11.19 -6.71 -4.01
C ALA A 138 9.84 -7.44 -4.18
N ALA A 139 8.80 -6.75 -4.67
CA ALA A 139 7.51 -7.39 -4.93
C ALA A 139 7.62 -8.50 -5.99
N ALA A 140 8.46 -8.33 -7.00
CA ALA A 140 8.73 -9.36 -7.99
C ALA A 140 9.53 -10.55 -7.44
N ALA A 141 10.48 -10.30 -6.54
CA ALA A 141 11.25 -11.34 -5.89
C ALA A 141 10.38 -12.21 -4.98
N VAL A 142 9.47 -11.59 -4.20
CA VAL A 142 8.50 -12.33 -3.38
C VAL A 142 7.62 -13.21 -4.26
N ALA A 143 7.08 -12.67 -5.36
CA ALA A 143 6.28 -13.46 -6.29
C ALA A 143 7.06 -14.66 -6.86
N ARG A 144 8.35 -14.51 -7.20
CA ARG A 144 9.18 -15.63 -7.67
C ARG A 144 9.39 -16.72 -6.62
N GLN A 145 9.53 -16.35 -5.35
CA GLN A 145 9.63 -17.35 -4.28
C GLN A 145 8.30 -18.10 -4.11
N LEU A 146 7.16 -17.40 -4.20
CA LEU A 146 5.83 -18.02 -4.16
C LEU A 146 5.58 -18.94 -5.37
N ASP A 147 5.99 -18.55 -6.57
CA ASP A 147 5.97 -19.41 -7.77
C ASP A 147 6.81 -20.69 -7.56
N GLY A 148 7.89 -20.60 -6.77
CA GLY A 148 8.73 -21.71 -6.34
C GLY A 148 8.14 -22.56 -5.19
N GLY A 149 6.95 -22.23 -4.70
CA GLY A 149 6.27 -22.95 -3.62
C GLY A 149 6.72 -22.55 -2.21
N ALA A 150 7.39 -21.40 -2.05
CA ALA A 150 7.80 -20.93 -0.73
C ALA A 150 6.59 -20.57 0.15
N VAL A 151 6.55 -21.13 1.36
CA VAL A 151 5.57 -20.75 2.41
C VAL A 151 6.15 -19.65 3.29
N GLU A 152 7.41 -19.82 3.70
CA GLU A 152 8.22 -18.80 4.38
C GLU A 152 9.04 -18.03 3.34
N ILE A 153 9.03 -16.70 3.43
CA ILE A 153 9.78 -15.85 2.50
C ILE A 153 11.23 -15.74 2.98
N ASP A 154 12.19 -16.02 2.09
CA ASP A 154 13.60 -15.71 2.34
C ASP A 154 13.85 -14.23 2.10
N TRP A 155 13.64 -13.43 3.16
CA TRP A 155 13.82 -12.00 3.12
C TRP A 155 15.26 -11.58 2.80
N GLY A 156 16.27 -12.31 3.28
CA GLY A 156 17.67 -11.98 2.97
C GLY A 156 17.92 -11.96 1.46
N GLU A 157 17.34 -12.91 0.75
CA GLU A 157 17.38 -12.93 -0.71
C GLU A 157 16.55 -11.79 -1.35
N ILE A 158 15.34 -11.49 -0.85
CA ILE A 158 14.51 -10.38 -1.38
C ILE A 158 15.26 -9.05 -1.36
N PHE A 159 15.84 -8.69 -0.21
CA PHE A 159 16.55 -7.42 -0.05
C PHE A 159 17.88 -7.41 -0.82
N SER A 160 18.56 -8.56 -0.93
CA SER A 160 19.77 -8.69 -1.75
C SER A 160 19.48 -8.51 -3.24
N GLN A 161 18.36 -9.04 -3.74
CA GLN A 161 17.93 -8.84 -5.13
C GLN A 161 17.54 -7.38 -5.40
N ALA A 162 16.89 -6.71 -4.44
CA ALA A 162 16.59 -5.27 -4.55
C ALA A 162 17.87 -4.43 -4.61
N ALA A 163 18.84 -4.65 -3.71
CA ALA A 163 20.14 -3.96 -3.73
C ALA A 163 20.92 -4.23 -5.02
N TRP A 164 20.92 -5.48 -5.49
CA TRP A 164 21.55 -5.83 -6.76
C TRP A 164 20.95 -5.06 -7.93
N ALA A 165 19.61 -4.89 -7.97
CA ALA A 165 18.96 -4.12 -9.01
C ALA A 165 19.34 -2.64 -8.98
N LEU A 166 19.48 -2.03 -7.78
CA LEU A 166 19.96 -0.65 -7.65
C LEU A 166 21.38 -0.49 -8.20
N LEU A 167 22.28 -1.42 -7.85
CA LEU A 167 23.65 -1.44 -8.36
C LEU A 167 23.69 -1.57 -9.87
N GLU A 168 22.90 -2.48 -10.42
CA GLU A 168 22.85 -2.74 -11.86
C GLU A 168 22.26 -1.54 -12.63
N GLU A 169 21.25 -0.86 -12.08
CA GLU A 169 20.71 0.37 -12.65
C GLU A 169 21.75 1.50 -12.65
N HIS A 170 22.49 1.67 -11.55
CA HIS A 170 23.56 2.65 -11.47
C HIS A 170 24.64 2.40 -12.53
N ARG A 171 25.12 1.15 -12.64
CA ARG A 171 26.13 0.74 -13.64
C ARG A 171 25.70 1.01 -15.07
N ARG A 172 24.42 0.78 -15.37
CA ARG A 172 23.86 1.04 -16.70
C ARG A 172 23.82 2.52 -17.01
N GLU A 173 23.40 3.33 -16.05
CA GLU A 173 23.29 4.78 -16.25
C GLU A 173 24.66 5.45 -16.38
N CYS A 174 25.65 5.08 -15.55
CA CYS A 174 27.00 5.63 -15.65
C CYS A 174 27.85 4.96 -16.74
N ALA A 175 27.33 3.91 -17.38
CA ALA A 175 28.03 3.08 -18.36
C ALA A 175 29.35 2.48 -17.83
N ASP A 176 29.43 2.20 -16.53
CA ASP A 176 30.58 1.58 -15.87
C ASP A 176 30.16 0.28 -15.18
N ALA A 177 30.57 -0.86 -15.74
CA ALA A 177 30.30 -2.18 -15.19
C ALA A 177 31.04 -2.45 -13.86
N HIS A 178 32.06 -1.66 -13.53
CA HIS A 178 32.88 -1.80 -12.33
C HIS A 178 32.44 -0.89 -11.18
N ALA A 179 31.44 -0.03 -11.38
CA ALA A 179 30.89 0.79 -10.31
C ALA A 179 30.50 -0.09 -9.10
N SER A 180 30.80 0.42 -7.91
CA SER A 180 30.68 -0.29 -6.66
C SER A 180 29.30 -0.12 -6.02
N VAL A 181 29.03 -0.89 -4.96
CA VAL A 181 27.83 -0.70 -4.12
C VAL A 181 27.81 0.69 -3.50
N GLU A 182 28.97 1.27 -3.20
CA GLU A 182 29.07 2.60 -2.61
C GLU A 182 28.64 3.69 -3.60
N ASP A 183 29.10 3.61 -4.86
CA ASP A 183 28.71 4.55 -5.92
C ASP A 183 27.18 4.50 -6.15
N ALA A 184 26.62 3.28 -6.15
CA ALA A 184 25.18 3.09 -6.27
C ALA A 184 24.41 3.64 -5.04
N ALA A 185 24.97 3.51 -3.83
CA ALA A 185 24.36 4.04 -2.62
C ALA A 185 24.40 5.57 -2.59
N GLU A 186 25.50 6.19 -3.02
CA GLU A 186 25.57 7.65 -3.16
C GLU A 186 24.57 8.19 -4.19
N ALA A 187 24.21 7.39 -5.20
CA ALA A 187 23.29 7.81 -6.26
C ALA A 187 21.80 7.51 -5.99
N LEU A 188 21.49 6.33 -5.42
CA LEU A 188 20.15 5.72 -5.44
C LEU A 188 19.67 5.23 -4.06
N ALA A 189 20.35 5.55 -2.96
CA ALA A 189 20.02 4.98 -1.66
C ALA A 189 18.54 5.12 -1.27
N THR A 190 17.98 4.06 -0.70
CA THR A 190 16.57 3.97 -0.31
C THR A 190 16.36 2.98 0.83
N THR A 191 15.38 3.23 1.67
CA THR A 191 14.82 2.28 2.64
C THR A 191 13.87 1.33 1.91
N LEU A 192 13.42 0.26 2.57
CA LEU A 192 12.43 -0.65 1.99
C LEU A 192 11.70 -1.43 3.09
N ALA A 193 10.38 -1.40 3.08
CA ALA A 193 9.52 -2.31 3.85
C ALA A 193 8.62 -3.12 2.92
N VAL A 194 8.51 -4.42 3.16
CA VAL A 194 7.76 -5.36 2.33
C VAL A 194 6.89 -6.23 3.22
N ALA A 195 5.66 -6.48 2.79
CA ALA A 195 4.77 -7.44 3.42
C ALA A 195 4.05 -8.32 2.39
N ALA A 196 3.79 -9.56 2.76
CA ALA A 196 3.00 -10.52 2.01
C ALA A 196 1.83 -11.00 2.89
N ILE A 197 0.62 -10.83 2.39
CA ILE A 197 -0.63 -11.16 3.08
C ILE A 197 -1.31 -12.27 2.28
N THR A 198 -1.30 -13.48 2.82
CA THR A 198 -1.91 -14.66 2.22
C THR A 198 -3.23 -14.95 2.91
N GLU A 199 -4.30 -15.07 2.13
CA GLU A 199 -5.59 -15.53 2.65
C GLU A 199 -5.46 -16.97 3.18
N GLY A 200 -5.94 -17.22 4.40
CA GLY A 200 -5.84 -18.53 5.04
C GLY A 200 -6.94 -19.49 4.59
N GLU A 201 -6.55 -20.74 4.33
CA GLU A 201 -7.35 -21.91 4.72
C GLU A 201 -6.72 -22.40 6.04
N ASP A 202 -7.47 -22.30 7.15
CA ASP A 202 -7.17 -22.85 8.47
C ASP A 202 -5.82 -22.46 9.11
N ALA A 203 -5.73 -21.25 9.65
CA ALA A 203 -4.73 -20.86 10.64
C ALA A 203 -5.13 -21.23 12.09
N VAL A 204 -6.01 -22.21 12.28
CA VAL A 204 -6.31 -22.79 13.60
C VAL A 204 -5.26 -23.88 13.84
N GLY A 205 -4.34 -23.60 14.77
CA GLY A 205 -3.23 -24.49 15.09
C GLY A 205 -3.68 -25.92 15.36
N ARG A 206 -3.22 -26.86 14.54
CA ARG A 206 -2.77 -28.15 15.06
C ARG A 206 -1.54 -27.86 15.91
N ASP A 207 -1.78 -27.64 17.19
CA ASP A 207 -0.74 -27.74 18.20
C ASP A 207 -0.39 -29.23 18.28
N ASP A 208 0.63 -29.65 17.51
CA ASP A 208 1.30 -30.95 17.71
C ASP A 208 2.08 -30.86 19.03
N ARG A 209 1.36 -30.86 20.15
CA ARG A 209 1.91 -31.23 21.45
C ARG A 209 1.42 -32.62 21.77
N GLY A 210 2.40 -33.49 21.92
CA GLY A 210 2.23 -34.90 22.17
C GLY A 210 1.22 -35.19 23.28
N GLU A 211 0.54 -36.31 23.07
CA GLU A 211 -0.15 -37.08 24.09
C GLU A 211 0.65 -37.07 25.40
N ASP A 212 0.07 -36.50 26.45
CA ASP A 212 -0.02 -37.09 27.79
C ASP A 212 -0.48 -36.04 28.81
N ALA A 213 -1.73 -36.18 29.28
CA ALA A 213 -2.15 -36.11 30.69
C ALA A 213 -3.61 -35.64 30.82
N ALA A 214 -4.42 -36.51 31.42
CA ALA A 214 -5.76 -36.21 31.88
C ALA A 214 -5.74 -35.29 33.12
N SER A 215 -6.60 -34.27 33.16
CA SER A 215 -7.51 -33.93 34.28
C SER A 215 -8.16 -32.58 34.00
N GLY A 216 -9.47 -32.49 34.27
CA GLY A 216 -10.31 -31.38 33.83
C GLY A 216 -10.15 -30.09 34.62
N ASP A 217 -10.59 -29.00 33.99
CA ASP A 217 -11.10 -27.81 34.66
C ASP A 217 -12.04 -27.07 33.69
N ASP A 218 -13.14 -26.57 34.24
CA ASP A 218 -14.28 -25.95 33.56
C ASP A 218 -13.98 -24.45 33.44
N GLY A 219 -13.52 -24.00 32.27
CA GLY A 219 -13.05 -22.63 32.04
C GLY A 219 -13.72 -22.01 30.81
N GLY A 220 -14.53 -20.98 31.06
CA GLY A 220 -15.49 -20.40 30.12
C GLY A 220 -14.96 -20.06 28.72
N GLU A 221 -15.73 -20.49 27.72
CA GLU A 221 -15.62 -20.02 26.34
C GLU A 221 -15.87 -18.51 26.29
N ASP A 222 -14.85 -17.76 25.87
CA ASP A 222 -14.98 -16.35 25.48
C ASP A 222 -15.95 -16.27 24.28
N PRO A 223 -17.12 -15.62 24.39
CA PRO A 223 -18.14 -15.62 23.34
C PRO A 223 -17.80 -14.74 22.13
N SER A 224 -16.55 -14.30 21.98
CA SER A 224 -16.13 -13.39 20.90
C SER A 224 -15.35 -14.04 19.75
N HIS A 225 -15.03 -15.34 19.82
CA HIS A 225 -14.36 -16.04 18.71
C HIS A 225 -15.38 -16.74 17.81
N ASP A 226 -15.75 -16.09 16.71
CA ASP A 226 -16.50 -16.71 15.63
C ASP A 226 -15.54 -17.65 14.84
N PRO A 227 -15.71 -18.98 14.91
CA PRO A 227 -14.81 -19.94 14.27
C PRO A 227 -14.80 -19.85 12.74
N ASP A 228 -15.72 -19.09 12.12
CA ASP A 228 -15.78 -18.87 10.67
C ASP A 228 -14.95 -17.67 10.18
N GLN A 229 -14.28 -16.91 11.07
CA GLN A 229 -13.41 -15.80 10.64
C GLN A 229 -12.04 -16.30 10.15
N LYS A 230 -11.88 -16.45 8.83
CA LYS A 230 -10.60 -16.80 8.21
C LYS A 230 -9.53 -15.74 8.50
N ALA A 231 -8.56 -16.09 9.34
CA ALA A 231 -7.38 -15.26 9.58
C ALA A 231 -6.45 -15.25 8.36
N CYS A 232 -5.89 -14.09 8.03
CA CYS A 232 -4.90 -13.95 6.96
C CYS A 232 -3.49 -14.11 7.54
N ARG A 233 -2.62 -14.86 6.87
CA ARG A 233 -1.20 -14.98 7.26
C ARG A 233 -0.42 -13.80 6.69
N LEU A 234 0.20 -13.03 7.58
CA LEU A 234 1.08 -11.91 7.27
C LEU A 234 2.54 -12.30 7.50
N GLN A 235 3.40 -12.01 6.54
CA GLN A 235 4.85 -11.98 6.73
C GLN A 235 5.37 -10.60 6.31
N ALA A 236 6.27 -10.01 7.10
CA ALA A 236 6.83 -8.69 6.80
C ALA A 236 8.31 -8.57 7.21
N ALA A 237 9.05 -7.73 6.50
CA ALA A 237 10.42 -7.37 6.81
C ALA A 237 10.75 -5.96 6.31
N ALA A 238 11.75 -5.32 6.92
CA ALA A 238 12.18 -3.98 6.54
C ALA A 238 13.69 -3.78 6.71
N VAL A 239 14.25 -2.92 5.86
CA VAL A 239 15.59 -2.30 5.99
C VAL A 239 15.40 -0.80 6.09
N GLY A 240 15.95 -0.21 7.15
CA GLY A 240 15.81 1.21 7.48
C GLY A 240 14.55 1.48 8.30
N ASP A 241 14.04 2.70 8.16
CA ASP A 241 12.99 3.32 8.97
C ASP A 241 11.62 3.38 8.26
N SER A 242 11.48 2.73 7.10
CA SER A 242 10.17 2.32 6.60
C SER A 242 9.59 1.23 7.50
N ILE A 243 8.33 1.36 7.89
CA ILE A 243 7.74 0.65 9.03
C ILE A 243 6.45 -0.06 8.62
N ALA A 244 6.20 -1.22 9.24
CA ALA A 244 4.87 -1.82 9.24
C ALA A 244 4.27 -1.82 10.65
N PHE A 245 2.99 -1.45 10.76
CA PHE A 245 2.18 -1.53 11.97
C PHE A 245 0.96 -2.43 11.74
N VAL A 246 0.43 -2.99 12.82
CA VAL A 246 -0.97 -3.42 12.90
C VAL A 246 -1.72 -2.39 13.72
N LEU A 247 -2.79 -1.83 13.17
CA LEU A 247 -3.78 -1.07 13.91
C LEU A 247 -4.83 -2.06 14.43
N ALA A 248 -4.73 -2.40 15.71
CA ALA A 248 -5.67 -3.27 16.41
C ALA A 248 -6.61 -2.40 17.27
N GLY A 249 -7.82 -2.17 16.77
CA GLY A 249 -8.73 -1.17 17.34
C GLY A 249 -8.18 0.24 17.16
N ASP A 250 -7.73 0.87 18.25
CA ASP A 250 -7.10 2.19 18.26
C ASP A 250 -5.60 2.17 18.59
N ARG A 251 -5.01 0.97 18.77
CA ARG A 251 -3.60 0.77 19.10
C ARG A 251 -2.77 0.45 17.87
N PHE A 252 -1.69 1.21 17.69
CA PHE A 252 -0.68 0.95 16.69
C PHE A 252 0.41 0.05 17.28
N GLU A 253 0.50 -1.16 16.77
CA GLU A 253 1.51 -2.16 17.15
C GLU A 253 2.54 -2.27 16.04
N ARG A 254 3.78 -1.83 16.29
CA ARG A 254 4.86 -1.96 15.33
C ARG A 254 5.22 -3.43 15.12
N LEU A 255 5.33 -3.84 13.86
CA LEU A 255 5.78 -5.16 13.45
C LEU A 255 7.26 -5.17 13.05
N VAL A 256 7.63 -4.34 12.09
CA VAL A 256 9.00 -4.25 11.54
C VAL A 256 9.35 -2.79 11.25
N GLY A 257 10.63 -2.54 11.02
CA GLY A 257 11.17 -1.20 10.75
C GLY A 257 11.84 -0.61 11.98
N GLU A 258 12.99 0.03 11.76
CA GLU A 258 13.83 0.56 12.83
C GLU A 258 13.20 1.80 13.46
N GLU A 259 13.49 2.00 14.74
CA GLU A 259 13.13 3.24 15.43
C GLU A 259 14.30 4.21 15.26
N GLN A 260 14.08 5.33 14.58
CA GLN A 260 15.10 6.38 14.53
C GLN A 260 15.26 6.97 15.94
N SER A 261 16.47 6.88 16.49
CA SER A 261 16.81 7.55 17.75
C SER A 261 16.99 9.06 17.55
N ALA A 262 16.79 9.84 18.62
CA ALA A 262 17.04 11.29 18.59
C ALA A 262 18.49 11.66 18.20
N ASP A 263 19.45 10.77 18.44
CA ASP A 263 20.86 10.95 18.06
C ASP A 263 21.11 10.61 16.57
N GLU A 264 20.34 9.69 15.98
CA GLU A 264 20.37 9.39 14.53
C GLU A 264 19.70 10.48 13.70
N LEU A 265 18.79 11.27 14.27
CA LEU A 265 18.30 12.51 13.64
C LEU A 265 19.41 13.56 13.47
N ILE A 266 20.53 13.42 14.18
CA ILE A 266 21.72 14.29 14.10
C ILE A 266 22.86 13.59 13.31
N GLY A 267 22.84 12.26 13.19
CA GLY A 267 23.82 11.45 12.47
C GLY A 267 23.36 11.01 11.07
N SER A 268 24.26 10.98 10.08
CA SER A 268 23.92 10.66 8.68
C SER A 268 23.68 9.17 8.38
N GLY A 269 23.26 8.37 9.35
CA GLY A 269 23.37 6.91 9.30
C GLY A 269 22.10 6.15 8.92
N VAL A 270 21.31 6.57 7.94
CA VAL A 270 20.15 5.78 7.50
C VAL A 270 20.61 4.43 6.98
N ARG A 271 20.18 3.34 7.62
CA ARG A 271 20.40 1.97 7.10
C ARG A 271 19.57 1.79 5.84
N ALA A 272 20.21 1.99 4.70
CA ALA A 272 19.57 1.96 3.39
C ALA A 272 20.16 0.89 2.46
N LEU A 273 19.34 0.43 1.52
CA LEU A 273 19.82 -0.24 0.32
C LEU A 273 20.63 0.76 -0.54
N PRO A 274 21.63 0.29 -1.30
CA PRO A 274 22.12 -1.08 -1.40
C PRO A 274 23.16 -1.48 -0.33
N ARG A 275 23.55 -0.58 0.60
CA ARG A 275 24.59 -0.89 1.62
C ARG A 275 24.15 -1.97 2.62
N HIS A 276 22.88 -1.99 2.98
CA HIS A 276 22.33 -2.91 3.97
C HIS A 276 21.23 -3.76 3.35
N THR A 277 21.42 -5.08 3.32
CA THR A 277 20.44 -6.02 2.76
C THR A 277 19.86 -6.97 3.80
N SER A 278 20.37 -6.97 5.03
CA SER A 278 19.86 -7.80 6.12
C SER A 278 18.77 -7.05 6.89
N PRO A 279 17.50 -7.44 6.79
CA PRO A 279 16.43 -6.80 7.54
C PRO A 279 16.57 -7.07 9.04
N ALA A 280 16.20 -6.09 9.86
CA ALA A 280 16.18 -6.24 11.31
C ALA A 280 14.93 -7.02 11.76
N GLY A 281 15.01 -8.35 11.73
CA GLY A 281 13.98 -9.26 12.25
C GLY A 281 12.69 -9.28 11.43
N ALA A 282 12.58 -10.25 10.51
CA ALA A 282 11.31 -10.52 9.85
C ALA A 282 10.27 -11.03 10.86
N GLN A 283 9.00 -10.69 10.63
CA GLN A 283 7.89 -11.09 11.47
C GLN A 283 6.84 -11.86 10.68
N THR A 284 6.25 -12.86 11.33
CA THR A 284 5.08 -13.58 10.84
C THR A 284 3.95 -13.45 11.87
N ARG A 285 2.75 -13.11 11.41
CA ARG A 285 1.58 -12.88 12.28
C ARG A 285 0.30 -13.33 11.56
N SER A 286 -0.75 -13.65 12.31
CA SER A 286 -2.11 -13.77 11.77
C SER A 286 -2.87 -12.45 11.95
N LEU A 287 -3.53 -11.98 10.89
CA LEU A 287 -4.41 -10.82 10.92
C LEU A 287 -5.87 -11.28 11.07
N THR A 288 -6.57 -10.63 11.99
CA THR A 288 -8.02 -10.79 12.20
C THR A 288 -8.80 -9.78 11.34
N PRO A 289 -10.10 -9.98 11.09
CA PRO A 289 -10.93 -9.02 10.36
C PRO A 289 -11.06 -7.63 11.01
N THR A 290 -10.67 -7.48 12.27
CA THR A 290 -10.64 -6.18 12.96
C THR A 290 -9.27 -5.48 12.86
N ASP A 291 -8.24 -6.17 12.39
CA ASP A 291 -6.91 -5.60 12.23
C ASP A 291 -6.79 -4.81 10.92
N VAL A 292 -5.94 -3.79 10.93
CA VAL A 292 -5.49 -3.12 9.71
C VAL A 292 -3.97 -3.18 9.64
N LEU A 293 -3.43 -3.80 8.59
CA LEU A 293 -2.00 -3.69 8.31
C LEU A 293 -1.72 -2.32 7.68
N LEU A 294 -0.74 -1.62 8.22
CA LEU A 294 -0.25 -0.34 7.72
C LEU A 294 1.23 -0.50 7.38
N VAL A 295 1.64 -0.22 6.13
CA VAL A 295 3.04 -0.22 5.70
C VAL A 295 3.37 1.17 5.16
N CYS A 296 4.28 1.89 5.81
CA CYS A 296 4.51 3.31 5.54
C CYS A 296 5.99 3.73 5.61
N THR A 297 6.27 4.90 5.04
CA THR A 297 7.55 5.60 5.18
C THR A 297 7.60 6.43 6.47
N ASP A 298 8.78 6.92 6.82
CA ASP A 298 9.05 7.69 8.04
C ASP A 298 8.28 9.03 8.08
N GLY A 299 8.01 9.65 6.94
CA GLY A 299 7.21 10.87 6.84
C GLY A 299 5.78 10.71 7.38
N LEU A 300 5.26 9.48 7.49
CA LEU A 300 4.04 9.17 8.26
C LEU A 300 4.36 8.59 9.65
N ALA A 301 5.35 7.72 9.76
CA ALA A 301 5.64 7.04 11.02
C ALA A 301 6.15 7.98 12.13
N LEU A 302 6.96 8.98 11.79
CA LEU A 302 7.45 10.00 12.73
C LEU A 302 6.31 10.84 13.34
N PRO A 303 5.38 11.43 12.56
CA PRO A 303 4.25 12.14 13.16
C PRO A 303 3.23 11.22 13.85
N LEU A 304 3.18 9.93 13.47
CA LEU A 304 2.38 8.94 14.17
C LEU A 304 2.96 8.60 15.55
N ALA A 305 4.29 8.49 15.67
CA ALA A 305 5.02 8.15 16.88
C ALA A 305 4.47 6.88 17.58
N ASP A 306 4.00 7.00 18.83
CA ASP A 306 3.39 5.91 19.60
C ASP A 306 1.89 5.73 19.33
N GLY A 307 1.32 6.52 18.41
CA GLY A 307 -0.09 6.48 18.03
C GLY A 307 -1.04 7.24 18.97
N ARG A 308 -0.57 7.77 20.11
CA ARG A 308 -1.44 8.46 21.10
C ARG A 308 -1.67 9.94 20.78
N GLY A 309 -0.83 10.48 19.90
CA GLY A 309 -0.91 11.86 19.41
C GLY A 309 -2.16 12.16 18.57
N GLU A 310 -2.26 13.40 18.09
CA GLU A 310 -3.38 13.83 17.25
C GLU A 310 -3.45 13.09 15.92
N VAL A 311 -2.29 12.83 15.29
CA VAL A 311 -2.16 12.10 14.03
C VAL A 311 -2.65 10.66 14.21
N GLY A 312 -2.18 9.96 15.25
CA GLY A 312 -2.63 8.60 15.54
C GLY A 312 -4.13 8.51 15.81
N ARG A 313 -4.72 9.46 16.56
CA ARG A 313 -6.18 9.51 16.78
C ARG A 313 -6.98 9.76 15.50
N VAL A 314 -6.47 10.60 14.59
CA VAL A 314 -7.11 10.82 13.28
C VAL A 314 -7.00 9.55 12.43
N LEU A 315 -5.81 8.97 12.30
CA LEU A 315 -5.61 7.76 11.50
C LEU A 315 -6.41 6.58 12.03
N ALA A 316 -6.41 6.32 13.35
CA ALA A 316 -7.19 5.24 13.94
C ALA A 316 -8.69 5.36 13.62
N ARG A 317 -9.23 6.58 13.65
CA ARG A 317 -10.63 6.83 13.31
C ARG A 317 -10.91 6.66 11.81
N GLU A 318 -10.13 7.31 10.96
CA GLU A 318 -10.36 7.34 9.51
C GLU A 318 -10.03 6.00 8.84
N LEU A 319 -9.18 5.17 9.47
CA LEU A 319 -8.80 3.84 8.98
C LEU A 319 -9.57 2.70 9.66
N ALA A 320 -10.53 3.00 10.55
CA ALA A 320 -11.40 1.97 11.14
C ALA A 320 -12.20 1.20 10.08
N THR A 321 -12.48 1.83 8.93
CA THR A 321 -13.04 1.20 7.74
C THR A 321 -12.28 1.70 6.50
N PRO A 322 -12.15 0.92 5.42
CA PRO A 322 -11.45 1.38 4.22
C PRO A 322 -12.09 2.64 3.63
N PRO A 323 -11.39 3.79 3.57
CA PRO A 323 -11.91 4.98 2.92
C PRO A 323 -11.91 4.83 1.39
N ASP A 324 -12.52 5.79 0.68
CA ASP A 324 -12.35 5.91 -0.77
C ASP A 324 -10.88 6.20 -1.14
N ILE A 325 -10.44 5.78 -2.33
CA ILE A 325 -9.04 5.93 -2.79
C ILE A 325 -8.60 7.40 -2.76
N VAL A 326 -9.47 8.34 -3.16
CA VAL A 326 -9.13 9.78 -3.18
C VAL A 326 -9.10 10.36 -1.77
N ASP A 327 -10.05 9.95 -0.92
CA ASP A 327 -10.09 10.38 0.48
C ASP A 327 -8.89 9.83 1.28
N PHE A 328 -8.42 8.62 0.94
CA PHE A 328 -7.18 8.06 1.50
C PHE A 328 -5.96 8.92 1.15
N ALA A 329 -5.77 9.28 -0.12
CA ALA A 329 -4.67 10.17 -0.50
C ALA A 329 -4.76 11.54 0.19
N ARG A 330 -5.99 12.05 0.36
CA ARG A 330 -6.25 13.30 1.09
C ARG A 330 -5.93 13.19 2.58
N LEU A 331 -6.17 12.04 3.20
CA LEU A 331 -5.82 11.76 4.59
C LEU A 331 -4.30 11.86 4.78
N LEU A 332 -3.50 11.41 3.81
CA LEU A 332 -2.03 11.53 3.82
C LEU A 332 -1.53 12.94 3.49
N ASP A 333 -2.28 13.76 2.75
CA ASP A 333 -1.87 15.12 2.38
C ASP A 333 -2.10 16.14 3.52
N PHE A 334 -2.12 15.71 4.79
CA PHE A 334 -2.40 16.61 5.90
C PHE A 334 -1.30 17.66 6.13
N SER A 335 -1.68 18.86 6.58
CA SER A 335 -0.78 19.92 7.03
C SER A 335 -0.53 19.77 8.53
N ARG A 336 0.75 19.71 8.90
CA ARG A 336 1.24 19.74 10.28
C ARG A 336 2.61 20.41 10.29
N SER A 337 2.85 21.31 11.23
CA SER A 337 4.17 21.94 11.42
C SER A 337 5.23 20.86 11.64
N THR A 338 6.48 21.16 11.24
CA THR A 338 7.67 20.28 11.35
C THR A 338 7.66 18.95 10.59
N TYR A 339 6.55 18.54 9.97
CA TYR A 339 6.45 17.30 9.19
C TYR A 339 6.10 17.60 7.73
N ASP A 340 7.12 17.95 6.96
CA ASP A 340 7.03 18.41 5.57
C ASP A 340 7.59 17.42 4.54
N ASP A 341 7.93 16.20 4.99
CA ASP A 341 8.43 15.15 4.12
C ASP A 341 7.34 14.47 3.28
N ASP A 342 7.78 13.69 2.29
CA ASP A 342 6.91 12.79 1.54
C ASP A 342 6.18 11.82 2.48
N ARG A 343 4.97 11.44 2.11
CA ARG A 343 4.14 10.55 2.93
C ARG A 343 3.59 9.43 2.11
N THR A 344 3.94 8.21 2.50
CA THR A 344 3.51 7.00 1.81
C THR A 344 2.93 6.00 2.78
N LEU A 345 1.76 5.47 2.44
CA LEU A 345 1.08 4.43 3.22
C LEU A 345 0.37 3.47 2.28
N ILE A 346 0.51 2.19 2.59
CA ILE A 346 -0.38 1.12 2.15
C ILE A 346 -1.13 0.62 3.38
N ALA A 347 -2.46 0.63 3.32
CA ALA A 347 -3.34 0.06 4.34
C ALA A 347 -4.10 -1.14 3.77
N VAL A 348 -4.14 -2.25 4.52
CA VAL A 348 -4.81 -3.49 4.12
C VAL A 348 -5.75 -3.96 5.24
N TRP A 349 -7.02 -4.14 4.88
CA TRP A 349 -8.07 -4.63 5.77
C TRP A 349 -8.48 -6.04 5.34
N PRO A 350 -8.33 -7.07 6.19
CA PRO A 350 -9.02 -8.33 6.02
C PRO A 350 -10.52 -8.12 6.21
N ARG A 351 -11.35 -8.71 5.36
CA ARG A 351 -12.80 -8.64 5.50
C ARG A 351 -13.33 -9.96 6.04
N PRO A 352 -14.38 -9.94 6.90
CA PRO A 352 -15.22 -11.10 7.08
C PRO A 352 -15.82 -11.49 5.73
N GLU A 353 -15.96 -12.80 5.45
CA GLU A 353 -16.84 -13.22 4.36
C GLU A 353 -18.26 -12.72 4.68
N GLY A 354 -18.89 -12.07 3.70
CA GLY A 354 -20.18 -11.38 3.86
C GLY A 354 -21.38 -12.25 3.55
#